data_AF-G0SAG6-F1
#
_entry.id   AF-G0SAG6-F1
#
_cell.length_a   1.000
_cell.length_b   1.000
_cell.length_c   1.000
_cell.angle_alpha   90.00
_cell.angle_beta   90.00
_cell.angle_gamma   90.00
#
_symmetry.space_group_name_H-M   'P 1'
#
loop_
_entity.id
_entity.type
_entity.pdbx_description
1 polymer ?
#
loop_
_entity_poly.entity_id
_entity_poly.type
_entity_poly.pdbx_seq_one_letter_code
_entity_poly.pdbx_strand_id
1 'polypeptide(L)'
;MSEIRDTETSAYQELMQSGGRPMYPICLLDEVLKDPEGHLSFLLPWQAYPGTGIPDRNVFTKQLARWKAFRSWQKDCRGIRTDEKEFDAYVEDTKRRDPEWRGELNYEHQELMDQHLRRLQAEFEKTPEAKDSNDKGAAFREFVEKRRQRNLEVGCTWPGMTEAEYRQALSVQFNLDKYRRYQAHLGLLALARGKHGFPEYVAKARRRLSEFGLTQTFEFDEDPTRQDKLTTWIKYLYYELLWHDYHERSINRMQREYDEAWEKLVASRVLQSMETDETLRTTESILQRASERQHAEQALAAAEEAARKALLETAKAIHGGSSLSLQQRKQRLKTAYTGLLKAKKTLKIITRRNNLIAEFLQKTRGYSEAKYNLQRQQLLLQWILAQVPHVEEEVNAFNGNNTITSGLDHTHRKKRHPSTSIEDIGIFAHRSNEPWDERPAKRIRINNQGGALGNEDVQLRRSARIAARRSHCLEDKKQASICLRRSARLAAKRSLQRT
;
A
#
# COMPACT_ATOMS: atom_id res chain seq x y z
N MET A 1 -20.38 0.10 -5.09
CA MET A 1 -20.14 0.97 -6.27
C MET A 1 -20.12 2.45 -5.88
N SER A 2 -21.13 2.97 -5.16
CA SER A 2 -21.15 4.38 -4.71
C SER A 2 -19.90 4.75 -3.89
N GLU A 3 -19.57 3.98 -2.86
CA GLU A 3 -18.43 4.28 -1.96
C GLU A 3 -17.06 4.35 -2.67
N ILE A 4 -16.81 3.45 -3.64
CA ILE A 4 -15.58 3.47 -4.45
C ILE A 4 -15.54 4.73 -5.32
N ARG A 5 -16.65 5.08 -5.96
CA ARG A 5 -16.78 6.28 -6.80
C ARG A 5 -16.54 7.56 -5.99
N ASP A 6 -17.12 7.64 -4.80
CA ASP A 6 -17.00 8.81 -3.92
C ASP A 6 -15.55 8.98 -3.42
N THR A 7 -14.91 7.86 -3.07
CA THR A 7 -13.50 7.81 -2.68
C THR A 7 -12.58 8.23 -3.83
N GLU A 8 -12.77 7.67 -5.03
CA GLU A 8 -11.96 7.99 -6.20
C GLU A 8 -12.17 9.44 -6.68
N THR A 9 -13.39 9.96 -6.59
CA THR A 9 -13.69 11.37 -6.92
C THR A 9 -12.97 12.31 -5.96
N SER A 10 -13.01 12.01 -4.66
CA SER A 10 -12.29 12.79 -3.65
C SER A 10 -10.77 12.74 -3.89
N ALA A 11 -10.24 11.57 -4.22
CA ALA A 11 -8.82 11.38 -4.52
C ALA A 11 -8.39 12.15 -5.78
N TYR A 12 -9.22 12.17 -6.83
CA TYR A 12 -8.99 12.96 -8.04
C TYR A 12 -8.89 14.46 -7.74
N GLN A 13 -9.85 14.99 -6.99
CA GLN A 13 -9.88 16.41 -6.64
C GLN A 13 -8.66 16.81 -5.82
N GLU A 14 -8.29 16.00 -4.83
CA GLU A 14 -7.11 16.25 -4.00
C GLU A 14 -5.79 16.12 -4.79
N LEU A 15 -5.71 15.16 -5.72
CA LEU A 15 -4.57 15.01 -6.61
C LEU A 15 -4.39 16.27 -7.46
N MET A 16 -5.47 16.79 -8.05
CA MET A 16 -5.46 18.02 -8.84
C MET A 16 -5.06 19.24 -7.99
N GLN A 17 -5.66 19.40 -6.80
CA GLN A 17 -5.35 20.51 -5.88
C GLN A 17 -3.89 20.49 -5.41
N SER A 18 -3.29 19.31 -5.25
CA SER A 18 -1.89 19.15 -4.87
C SER A 18 -0.91 19.22 -6.05
N GLY A 19 -1.39 19.61 -7.24
CA GLY A 19 -0.59 19.80 -8.45
C GLY A 19 -0.20 18.49 -9.16
N GLY A 20 -0.77 17.36 -8.76
CA GLY A 20 -0.63 16.08 -9.46
C GLY A 20 -1.52 16.03 -10.71
N ARG A 21 -1.24 15.06 -11.59
CA ARG A 21 -2.06 14.80 -12.78
C ARG A 21 -2.76 13.45 -12.70
N PRO A 22 -4.08 13.39 -12.92
CA PRO A 22 -4.82 12.15 -12.96
C PRO A 22 -4.49 11.36 -14.24
N MET A 23 -4.58 10.04 -14.16
CA MET A 23 -4.32 9.11 -15.28
C MET A 23 -5.28 9.36 -16.45
N TYR A 24 -6.53 9.67 -16.14
CA TYR A 24 -7.60 9.94 -17.10
C TYR A 24 -8.57 11.00 -16.52
N PRO A 25 -9.35 11.68 -17.37
CA PRO A 25 -10.34 12.67 -16.92
C PRO A 25 -11.43 12.07 -16.03
N ILE A 26 -11.91 12.82 -15.05
CA ILE A 26 -12.95 12.35 -14.09
C ILE A 26 -14.22 11.80 -14.77
N CYS A 27 -14.57 12.30 -15.97
CA CYS A 27 -15.76 11.84 -16.70
C CYS A 27 -15.68 10.37 -17.14
N LEU A 28 -14.48 9.79 -17.25
CA LEU A 28 -14.31 8.36 -17.57
C LEU A 28 -14.41 7.45 -16.33
N LEU A 29 -14.52 8.01 -15.11
CA LEU A 29 -14.53 7.21 -13.88
C LEU A 29 -15.69 6.20 -13.87
N ASP A 30 -16.90 6.64 -14.21
CA ASP A 30 -18.08 5.77 -14.20
C ASP A 30 -17.96 4.65 -15.26
N GLU A 31 -17.32 4.94 -16.40
CA GLU A 31 -17.04 3.96 -17.45
C GLU A 31 -16.00 2.93 -17.02
N VAL A 32 -14.86 3.38 -16.47
CA VAL A 32 -13.78 2.52 -15.97
C VAL A 32 -14.27 1.63 -14.83
N LEU A 33 -15.14 2.14 -13.95
CA LEU A 33 -15.73 1.34 -12.87
C LEU A 33 -16.69 0.27 -13.38
N LYS A 34 -17.39 0.53 -14.49
CA LYS A 34 -18.34 -0.39 -15.12
C LYS A 34 -17.64 -1.45 -15.97
N ASP A 35 -16.63 -1.05 -16.74
CA ASP A 35 -15.83 -1.92 -17.61
C ASP A 35 -14.32 -1.69 -17.41
N PRO A 36 -13.73 -2.24 -16.33
CA PRO A 36 -12.30 -2.11 -16.08
C PRO A 36 -11.44 -2.90 -17.08
N GLU A 37 -11.99 -3.93 -17.74
CA GLU A 37 -11.27 -4.75 -18.72
C GLU A 37 -11.08 -4.01 -20.05
N GLY A 38 -12.08 -3.24 -20.49
CA GLY A 38 -11.96 -2.33 -21.64
C GLY A 38 -10.93 -1.21 -21.43
N HIS A 39 -10.54 -0.95 -20.18
CA HIS A 39 -9.70 0.19 -19.78
C HIS A 39 -8.33 -0.21 -19.20
N LEU A 40 -7.87 -1.44 -19.47
CA LEU A 40 -6.62 -1.99 -18.92
C LEU A 40 -5.40 -1.08 -19.11
N SER A 41 -5.30 -0.38 -20.24
CA SER A 41 -4.20 0.56 -20.51
C SER A 41 -4.04 1.62 -19.42
N PHE A 42 -5.15 2.08 -18.82
CA PHE A 42 -5.14 3.04 -17.71
C PHE A 42 -4.83 2.39 -16.35
N LEU A 43 -5.24 1.14 -16.18
CA LEU A 43 -5.18 0.44 -14.89
C LEU A 43 -3.81 -0.22 -14.65
N LEU A 44 -3.16 -0.72 -15.71
CA LEU A 44 -1.93 -1.49 -15.62
C LEU A 44 -0.79 -0.79 -14.86
N PRO A 45 -0.48 0.52 -15.07
CA PRO A 45 0.56 1.21 -14.31
C PRO A 45 0.29 1.27 -12.80
N TRP A 46 -0.97 1.10 -12.40
CA TRP A 46 -1.44 1.21 -11.02
C TRP A 46 -1.89 -0.13 -10.44
N GLN A 47 -1.70 -1.24 -11.17
CA GLN A 47 -2.10 -2.57 -10.72
C GLN A 47 -1.03 -3.18 -9.81
N ALA A 48 -1.45 -3.67 -8.63
CA ALA A 48 -0.52 -4.24 -7.66
C ALA A 48 0.05 -5.60 -8.13
N TYR A 49 -0.79 -6.41 -8.78
CA TYR A 49 -0.45 -7.74 -9.29
C TYR A 49 -1.10 -7.96 -10.67
N PRO A 50 -0.38 -7.66 -11.78
CA PRO A 50 -0.88 -8.02 -13.10
C PRO A 50 -0.95 -9.55 -13.20
N GLY A 51 -2.15 -10.10 -13.40
CA GLY A 51 -2.39 -11.54 -13.48
C GLY A 51 -3.35 -12.13 -12.44
N THR A 52 -3.80 -11.37 -11.44
CA THR A 52 -4.81 -11.83 -10.46
C THR A 52 -6.26 -11.69 -10.95
N GLY A 53 -6.48 -11.61 -12.27
CA GLY A 53 -7.79 -11.65 -12.93
C GLY A 53 -8.64 -10.38 -12.82
N ILE A 54 -8.57 -9.63 -11.71
CA ILE A 54 -9.39 -8.43 -11.50
C ILE A 54 -8.49 -7.18 -11.53
N PRO A 55 -8.68 -6.27 -12.50
CA PRO A 55 -8.00 -4.98 -12.51
C PRO A 55 -8.41 -4.14 -11.30
N ASP A 56 -7.43 -3.43 -10.71
CA ASP A 56 -7.71 -2.57 -9.57
C ASP A 56 -8.45 -1.32 -10.02
N ARG A 57 -9.53 -0.99 -9.32
CA ARG A 57 -10.43 0.13 -9.65
C ARG A 57 -10.07 1.42 -8.89
N ASN A 58 -9.15 1.36 -7.95
CA ASN A 58 -8.78 2.48 -7.08
C ASN A 58 -7.57 3.26 -7.62
N VAL A 59 -7.66 3.73 -8.87
CA VAL A 59 -6.53 4.35 -9.58
C VAL A 59 -6.15 5.67 -8.94
N PHE A 60 -7.08 6.62 -8.81
CA PHE A 60 -6.81 7.95 -8.28
C PHE A 60 -6.36 7.91 -6.82
N THR A 61 -6.90 7.00 -6.02
CA THR A 61 -6.45 6.79 -4.62
C THR A 61 -4.97 6.39 -4.59
N LYS A 62 -4.55 5.48 -5.48
CA LYS A 62 -3.14 5.08 -5.60
C LYS A 62 -2.26 6.18 -6.15
N GLN A 63 -2.74 6.92 -7.16
CA GLN A 63 -2.02 8.08 -7.70
C GLN A 63 -1.77 9.13 -6.61
N LEU A 64 -2.81 9.48 -5.84
CA LEU A 64 -2.72 10.41 -4.73
C LEU A 64 -1.74 9.92 -3.67
N ALA A 65 -1.81 8.65 -3.27
CA ALA A 65 -0.88 8.06 -2.31
C ALA A 65 0.57 8.13 -2.80
N ARG A 66 0.80 7.82 -4.08
CA ARG A 66 2.13 7.88 -4.70
C ARG A 66 2.65 9.31 -4.82
N TRP A 67 1.80 10.25 -5.20
CA TRP A 67 2.12 11.68 -5.26
C TRP A 67 2.48 12.23 -3.88
N LYS A 68 1.69 11.90 -2.83
CA LYS A 68 2.01 12.25 -1.44
C LYS A 68 3.35 11.67 -0.99
N ALA A 69 3.65 10.42 -1.34
CA ALA A 69 4.94 9.80 -1.05
C ALA A 69 6.10 10.55 -1.72
N PHE A 70 5.94 10.94 -2.98
CA PHE A 70 6.89 11.80 -3.69
C PHE A 70 7.10 13.15 -3.00
N ARG A 71 6.03 13.85 -2.63
CA ARG A 71 6.13 15.15 -1.94
C ARG A 71 6.81 15.01 -0.57
N SER A 72 6.60 13.92 0.15
CA SER A 72 7.33 13.64 1.40
C SER A 72 8.82 13.35 1.11
N TRP A 73 9.11 12.53 0.11
CA TRP A 73 10.49 12.26 -0.32
C TRP A 73 11.24 13.52 -0.74
N GLN A 74 10.57 14.46 -1.41
CA GLN A 74 11.14 15.76 -1.76
C GLN A 74 11.57 16.57 -0.52
N LYS A 75 10.82 16.50 0.58
CA LYS A 75 11.17 17.12 1.87
C LYS A 75 12.34 16.38 2.53
N ASP A 76 12.33 15.05 2.49
CA ASP A 76 13.41 14.21 3.03
C ASP A 76 14.76 14.50 2.36
N CYS A 77 14.78 14.66 1.03
CA CYS A 77 15.98 15.01 0.26
C CYS A 77 16.61 16.34 0.69
N ARG A 78 15.84 17.23 1.31
CA ARG A 78 16.26 18.57 1.76
C ARG A 78 16.45 18.67 3.27
N GLY A 79 16.02 17.66 4.03
CA GLY A 79 16.12 17.66 5.49
C GLY A 79 15.19 18.68 6.17
N ILE A 80 14.19 19.19 5.46
CA ILE A 80 13.20 20.17 5.95
C ILE A 80 11.98 19.50 6.60
N ARG A 81 11.96 18.16 6.65
CA ARG A 81 10.86 17.40 7.23
C ARG A 81 10.95 17.41 8.75
N THR A 82 9.91 17.94 9.40
CA THR A 82 9.72 17.88 10.86
C THR A 82 8.61 16.89 11.17
N ASP A 83 8.91 15.92 12.03
CA ASP A 83 7.97 14.83 12.37
C ASP A 83 6.66 15.34 12.96
N GLU A 84 6.71 16.43 13.73
CA GLU A 84 5.54 17.05 14.38
C GLU A 84 4.52 17.58 13.36
N LYS A 85 4.95 18.45 12.43
CA LYS A 85 4.05 18.99 11.38
C LYS A 85 3.46 17.90 10.48
N GLU A 86 4.21 16.83 10.22
CA GLU A 86 3.70 15.71 9.43
C GLU A 86 2.70 14.87 10.21
N PHE A 87 2.93 14.70 11.52
CA PHE A 87 2.01 13.99 12.39
C PHE A 87 0.70 14.76 12.53
N ASP A 88 0.73 16.07 12.75
CA ASP A 88 -0.50 16.88 12.81
C ASP A 88 -1.27 16.83 11.49
N ALA A 89 -0.60 16.96 10.34
CA ALA A 89 -1.25 16.83 9.05
C ALA A 89 -1.85 15.41 8.83
N TYR A 90 -1.19 14.38 9.34
CA TYR A 90 -1.70 13.00 9.32
C TYR A 90 -2.95 12.85 10.19
N VAL A 91 -2.95 13.43 11.39
CA VAL A 91 -4.10 13.43 12.29
C VAL A 91 -5.29 14.10 11.63
N GLU A 92 -5.12 15.29 11.06
CA GLU A 92 -6.22 16.02 10.41
C GLU A 92 -6.74 15.32 9.15
N ASP A 93 -5.87 14.75 8.30
CA ASP A 93 -6.31 13.94 7.15
C ASP A 93 -7.09 12.69 7.59
N THR A 94 -6.70 12.08 8.72
CA THR A 94 -7.38 10.89 9.24
C THR A 94 -8.74 11.26 9.85
N LYS A 95 -8.82 12.33 10.64
CA LYS A 95 -10.10 12.86 11.16
C LYS A 95 -11.07 13.20 10.06
N ARG A 96 -10.60 13.81 8.96
CA ARG A 96 -11.44 14.11 7.79
C ARG A 96 -12.06 12.83 7.19
N ARG A 97 -11.37 11.70 7.24
CA ARG A 97 -11.86 10.42 6.69
C ARG A 97 -12.68 9.61 7.69
N ASP A 98 -12.55 9.90 8.97
CA ASP A 98 -13.24 9.18 10.04
C ASP A 98 -14.65 9.76 10.28
N PRO A 99 -15.73 8.99 10.03
CA PRO A 99 -17.10 9.46 10.20
C PRO A 99 -17.42 9.97 11.61
N GLU A 100 -16.80 9.37 12.63
CA GLU A 100 -16.99 9.76 14.03
C GLU A 100 -16.48 11.19 14.27
N TRP A 101 -15.31 11.51 13.70
CA TRP A 101 -14.67 12.83 13.84
C TRP A 101 -15.22 13.90 12.89
N ARG A 102 -15.88 13.50 11.80
CA ARG A 102 -16.67 14.43 10.96
C ARG A 102 -17.96 14.90 11.65
N GLY A 103 -18.35 14.31 12.77
CA GLY A 103 -19.64 14.55 13.40
C GLY A 103 -20.80 13.94 12.61
N GLU A 104 -20.50 13.02 11.68
CA GLU A 104 -21.48 12.28 10.88
C GLU A 104 -21.90 10.99 11.59
N LEU A 105 -22.08 11.05 12.91
CA LEU A 105 -22.63 9.95 13.70
C LEU A 105 -24.10 9.77 13.32
N ASN A 106 -24.35 8.96 12.29
CA ASN A 106 -25.68 8.57 11.87
C ASN A 106 -26.15 7.32 12.66
N TYR A 107 -27.42 6.95 12.47
CA TYR A 107 -28.02 5.75 13.08
C TYR A 107 -27.23 4.47 12.74
N GLU A 108 -26.66 4.37 11.53
CA GLU A 108 -25.86 3.22 11.09
C GLU A 108 -24.54 3.09 11.86
N HIS A 109 -23.92 4.21 12.24
CA HIS A 109 -22.70 4.20 13.05
C HIS A 109 -22.98 3.76 14.49
N GLN A 110 -24.12 4.17 15.06
CA GLN A 110 -24.57 3.69 16.37
C GLN A 110 -24.89 2.19 16.35
N GLU A 111 -25.43 1.69 15.24
CA GLU A 111 -25.63 0.26 15.04
C GLU A 111 -24.31 -0.51 14.93
N LEU A 112 -23.32 0.01 14.19
CA LEU A 112 -21.97 -0.56 14.12
C LEU A 112 -21.31 -0.62 15.49
N MET A 113 -21.53 0.40 16.31
CA MET A 113 -21.09 0.45 17.70
C MET A 113 -21.71 -0.64 18.56
N ASP A 114 -23.02 -0.79 18.48
CA ASP A 114 -23.73 -1.84 19.20
C ASP A 114 -23.32 -3.23 18.71
N GLN A 115 -23.09 -3.40 17.41
CA GLN A 115 -22.55 -4.65 16.84
C GLN A 115 -21.14 -4.95 17.38
N HIS A 116 -20.28 -3.93 17.52
CA HIS A 116 -18.94 -4.08 18.08
C HIS A 116 -19.00 -4.51 19.55
N LEU A 117 -19.83 -3.85 20.37
CA LEU A 117 -20.03 -4.21 21.78
C LEU A 117 -20.61 -5.62 21.93
N ARG A 118 -21.59 -6.01 21.09
CA ARG A 118 -22.13 -7.38 21.04
C ARG A 118 -21.06 -8.42 20.73
N ARG A 119 -20.13 -8.13 19.80
CA ARG A 119 -18.99 -9.03 19.50
C ARG A 119 -18.05 -9.16 20.70
N LEU A 120 -17.72 -8.05 21.36
CA LEU A 120 -16.87 -8.07 22.56
C LEU A 120 -17.53 -8.85 23.71
N GLN A 121 -18.84 -8.73 23.87
CA GLN A 121 -19.59 -9.48 24.87
C GLN A 121 -19.56 -10.98 24.58
N ALA A 122 -19.78 -11.40 23.33
CA ALA A 122 -19.65 -12.80 22.92
C ALA A 122 -18.20 -13.33 23.02
N GLU A 123 -17.18 -12.47 22.87
CA GLU A 123 -15.78 -12.83 23.15
C GLU A 123 -15.56 -13.03 24.65
N PHE A 124 -16.07 -12.12 25.48
CA PHE A 124 -15.96 -12.18 26.94
C PHE A 124 -16.62 -13.42 27.53
N GLU A 125 -17.82 -13.78 27.09
CA GLU A 125 -18.54 -14.98 27.57
C GLU A 125 -17.78 -16.30 27.35
N LYS A 126 -16.82 -16.32 26.42
CA LYS A 126 -15.96 -17.47 26.14
C LYS A 126 -14.73 -17.53 27.04
N THR A 127 -14.45 -16.49 27.82
CA THR A 127 -13.26 -16.43 28.66
C THR A 127 -13.51 -17.04 30.06
N PRO A 128 -12.46 -17.57 30.73
CA PRO A 128 -12.59 -18.06 32.10
C PRO A 128 -13.07 -16.98 33.08
N GLU A 129 -12.66 -15.71 32.88
CA GLU A 129 -13.05 -14.59 33.73
C GLU A 129 -14.57 -14.34 33.76
N ALA A 130 -15.29 -14.68 32.69
CA ALA A 130 -16.76 -14.59 32.64
C ALA A 130 -17.48 -15.72 33.40
N LYS A 131 -16.80 -16.86 33.62
CA LYS A 131 -17.33 -18.02 34.34
C LYS A 131 -17.11 -17.91 35.85
N ASP A 132 -15.99 -17.30 36.25
CA ASP A 132 -15.55 -17.25 37.64
C ASP A 132 -15.93 -15.94 38.35
N SER A 133 -16.46 -14.93 37.64
CA SER A 133 -16.83 -13.64 38.23
C SER A 133 -18.23 -13.65 38.85
N ASN A 134 -18.30 -13.20 40.11
CA ASN A 134 -19.54 -12.96 40.84
C ASN A 134 -20.28 -11.69 40.36
N ASP A 135 -19.55 -10.75 39.73
CA ASP A 135 -20.11 -9.57 39.06
C ASP A 135 -19.66 -9.56 37.60
N LYS A 136 -20.52 -10.12 36.74
CA LYS A 136 -20.26 -10.19 35.29
C LYS A 136 -20.20 -8.80 34.65
N GLY A 137 -20.88 -7.80 35.21
CA GLY A 137 -20.89 -6.44 34.68
C GLY A 137 -19.56 -5.72 34.93
N ALA A 138 -19.02 -5.82 36.14
CA ALA A 138 -17.70 -5.28 36.45
C ALA A 138 -16.58 -5.99 35.66
N ALA A 139 -16.62 -7.32 35.61
CA ALA A 139 -15.64 -8.10 34.85
C ALA A 139 -15.66 -7.82 33.34
N PHE A 140 -16.84 -7.60 32.76
CA PHE A 140 -16.96 -7.21 31.36
C PHE A 140 -16.37 -5.81 31.10
N ARG A 141 -16.61 -4.83 31.98
CA ARG A 141 -16.01 -3.49 31.86
C ARG A 141 -14.48 -3.55 31.90
N GLU A 142 -13.91 -4.32 32.82
CA GLU A 142 -12.46 -4.51 32.89
C GLU A 142 -11.89 -5.20 31.64
N PHE A 143 -12.61 -6.21 31.11
CA PHE A 143 -12.25 -6.87 29.86
C PHE A 143 -12.22 -5.88 28.67
N VAL A 144 -13.24 -5.03 28.56
CA VAL A 144 -13.35 -4.01 27.50
C VAL A 144 -12.21 -3.00 27.62
N GLU A 145 -11.94 -2.46 28.82
CA GLU A 145 -10.84 -1.52 29.04
C GLU A 145 -9.47 -2.14 28.74
N LYS A 146 -9.24 -3.40 29.14
CA LYS A 146 -8.02 -4.13 28.79
C LYS A 146 -7.89 -4.41 27.29
N ARG A 147 -9.00 -4.51 26.56
CA ARG A 147 -9.01 -4.64 25.09
C ARG A 147 -8.72 -3.31 24.42
N ARG A 148 -9.35 -2.23 24.88
CA ARG A 148 -9.13 -0.84 24.46
C ARG A 148 -7.67 -0.46 24.62
N GLN A 149 -7.07 -0.68 25.80
CA GLN A 149 -5.67 -0.37 26.06
C GLN A 149 -4.70 -1.13 25.12
N ARG A 150 -4.94 -2.42 24.91
CA ARG A 150 -4.14 -3.21 23.95
C ARG A 150 -4.27 -2.70 22.52
N ASN A 151 -5.45 -2.25 22.13
CA ASN A 151 -5.69 -1.69 20.80
C ASN A 151 -4.98 -0.34 20.63
N LEU A 152 -5.00 0.52 21.66
CA LEU A 152 -4.22 1.76 21.70
C LEU A 152 -2.72 1.51 21.52
N GLU A 153 -2.17 0.52 22.22
CA GLU A 153 -0.75 0.15 22.12
C GLU A 153 -0.31 -0.30 20.71
N VAL A 154 -1.22 -0.89 19.94
CA VAL A 154 -0.93 -1.33 18.56
C VAL A 154 -1.40 -0.31 17.50
N GLY A 155 -1.89 0.85 17.94
CA GLY A 155 -2.35 1.92 17.05
C GLY A 155 -3.71 1.66 16.41
N CYS A 156 -4.54 0.77 16.94
CA CYS A 156 -5.90 0.61 16.47
C CYS A 156 -6.79 1.70 17.06
N THR A 157 -7.59 2.35 16.22
CA THR A 157 -8.65 3.27 16.67
C THR A 157 -9.78 2.48 17.30
N TRP A 158 -10.48 3.12 18.24
CA TRP A 158 -11.57 2.56 19.01
C TRP A 158 -12.64 3.64 19.09
N PRO A 159 -13.91 3.30 18.93
CA PRO A 159 -14.93 4.34 18.92
C PRO A 159 -15.20 4.91 20.32
N GLY A 160 -15.55 6.18 20.41
CA GLY A 160 -15.69 6.92 21.67
C GLY A 160 -14.35 7.27 22.32
N MET A 161 -13.25 7.21 21.57
CA MET A 161 -11.93 7.66 22.02
C MET A 161 -11.93 9.16 22.32
N THR A 162 -11.22 9.56 23.37
CA THR A 162 -10.86 10.96 23.55
C THR A 162 -9.88 11.41 22.46
N GLU A 163 -9.82 12.72 22.19
CA GLU A 163 -8.84 13.30 21.24
C GLU A 163 -7.39 12.88 21.55
N ALA A 164 -7.03 12.78 22.84
CA ALA A 164 -5.69 12.36 23.26
C ALA A 164 -5.40 10.89 22.93
N GLU A 165 -6.36 10.00 23.18
CA GLU A 165 -6.26 8.58 22.86
C GLU A 165 -6.23 8.34 21.35
N TYR A 166 -7.05 9.09 20.61
CA TYR A 166 -7.08 9.05 19.16
C TYR A 166 -5.72 9.48 18.57
N ARG A 167 -5.18 10.62 19.03
CA ARG A 167 -3.82 11.05 18.68
C ARG A 167 -2.76 10.01 19.07
N GLN A 168 -2.87 9.35 20.22
CA GLN A 168 -1.94 8.30 20.61
C GLN A 168 -1.97 7.11 19.63
N ALA A 169 -3.16 6.59 19.29
CA ALA A 169 -3.31 5.51 18.33
C ALA A 169 -2.74 5.90 16.96
N LEU A 170 -3.07 7.10 16.48
CA LEU A 170 -2.56 7.63 15.23
C LEU A 170 -1.04 7.85 15.25
N SER A 171 -0.43 8.17 16.40
CA SER A 171 1.02 8.28 16.50
C SER A 171 1.71 6.95 16.27
N VAL A 172 1.14 5.84 16.79
CA VAL A 172 1.65 4.49 16.53
C VAL A 172 1.52 4.15 15.04
N GLN A 173 0.36 4.41 14.43
CA GLN A 173 0.16 4.20 12.98
C GLN A 173 1.12 5.06 12.15
N PHE A 174 1.22 6.35 12.46
CA PHE A 174 2.09 7.30 11.79
C PHE A 174 3.55 6.85 11.85
N ASN A 175 4.00 6.36 13.01
CA ASN A 175 5.37 5.86 13.17
C ASN A 175 5.60 4.56 12.40
N LEU A 176 4.62 3.65 12.35
CA LEU A 176 4.70 2.43 11.52
C LEU A 176 4.75 2.77 10.03
N ASP A 177 3.90 3.68 9.57
CA ASP A 177 3.89 4.14 8.18
C ASP A 177 5.14 4.93 7.84
N LYS A 178 5.61 5.78 8.76
CA LYS A 178 6.91 6.45 8.66
C LYS A 178 8.04 5.42 8.55
N TYR A 179 8.03 4.35 9.35
CA TYR A 179 9.05 3.30 9.27
C TYR A 179 9.00 2.56 7.94
N ARG A 180 7.80 2.18 7.46
CA ARG A 180 7.62 1.56 6.14
C ARG A 180 8.09 2.48 5.02
N ARG A 181 7.69 3.75 5.06
CA ARG A 181 8.15 4.81 4.15
C ARG A 181 9.65 4.95 4.23
N TYR A 182 10.23 5.01 5.42
CA TYR A 182 11.66 5.15 5.63
C TYR A 182 12.43 3.94 5.09
N GLN A 183 11.98 2.71 5.32
CA GLN A 183 12.63 1.51 4.75
C GLN A 183 12.57 1.50 3.22
N ALA A 184 11.41 1.83 2.64
CA ALA A 184 11.23 1.96 1.19
C ALA A 184 12.09 3.09 0.58
N HIS A 185 12.09 4.26 1.21
CA HIS A 185 12.74 5.47 0.68
C HIS A 185 14.21 5.57 1.05
N LEU A 186 14.72 4.84 2.04
CA LEU A 186 16.14 4.83 2.39
C LEU A 186 17.02 4.37 1.23
N GLY A 187 16.58 3.34 0.50
CA GLY A 187 17.24 2.90 -0.73
C GLY A 187 17.29 4.04 -1.75
N LEU A 188 16.16 4.70 -1.99
CA LEU A 188 16.06 5.82 -2.93
C LEU A 188 16.85 7.04 -2.49
N LEU A 189 16.87 7.36 -1.20
CA LEU A 189 17.62 8.48 -0.63
C LEU A 189 19.12 8.23 -0.74
N ALA A 190 19.58 6.99 -0.50
CA ALA A 190 20.97 6.60 -0.72
C ALA A 190 21.36 6.72 -2.21
N LEU A 191 20.46 6.36 -3.13
CA LEU A 191 20.65 6.54 -4.57
C LEU A 191 20.70 8.02 -4.96
N ALA A 192 19.80 8.83 -4.41
CA ALA A 192 19.58 10.21 -4.79
C ALA A 192 20.63 11.17 -4.22
N ARG A 193 20.88 11.17 -2.90
CA ARG A 193 21.60 12.27 -2.23
C ARG A 193 23.11 12.31 -2.47
N GLY A 194 23.72 11.20 -2.88
CA GLY A 194 25.18 11.15 -2.98
C GLY A 194 25.89 11.46 -1.65
N LYS A 195 27.21 11.62 -1.69
CA LYS A 195 28.02 11.98 -0.51
C LYS A 195 28.13 13.50 -0.32
N HIS A 196 27.90 14.28 -1.38
CA HIS A 196 28.17 15.73 -1.43
C HIS A 196 26.91 16.61 -1.44
N GLY A 197 25.74 16.08 -1.06
CA GLY A 197 24.53 16.87 -0.82
C GLY A 197 23.76 17.26 -2.09
N PHE A 198 23.09 18.41 -2.06
CA PHE A 198 22.13 18.82 -3.10
C PHE A 198 22.75 18.98 -4.52
N PRO A 199 23.96 19.51 -4.71
CA PRO A 199 24.57 19.61 -6.05
C PRO A 199 24.80 18.25 -6.73
N GLU A 200 25.29 17.25 -5.98
CA GLU A 200 25.49 15.89 -6.52
C GLU A 200 24.14 15.23 -6.86
N TYR A 201 23.12 15.48 -6.04
CA TYR A 201 21.75 15.05 -6.31
C TYR A 201 21.24 15.60 -7.66
N VAL A 202 21.42 16.89 -7.92
CA VAL A 202 21.00 17.53 -9.18
C VAL A 202 21.79 16.95 -10.37
N ALA A 203 23.11 16.78 -10.23
CA ALA A 203 23.94 16.20 -11.29
C ALA A 203 23.52 14.77 -11.65
N LYS A 204 23.24 13.92 -10.65
CA LYS A 204 22.73 12.55 -10.86
C LYS A 204 21.36 12.57 -11.54
N ALA A 205 20.47 13.45 -11.10
CA ALA A 205 19.15 13.58 -11.70
C ALA A 205 19.23 13.96 -13.17
N ARG A 206 20.05 14.98 -13.51
CA ARG A 206 20.28 15.41 -14.90
C ARG A 206 20.78 14.25 -15.75
N ARG A 207 21.85 13.59 -15.32
CA ARG A 207 22.42 12.45 -16.05
C ARG A 207 21.37 11.37 -16.29
N ARG A 208 20.65 10.94 -15.26
CA ARG A 208 19.71 9.82 -15.37
C ARG A 208 18.48 10.17 -16.21
N LEU A 209 17.96 11.39 -16.08
CA LEU A 209 16.85 11.88 -16.89
C LEU A 209 17.23 12.00 -18.37
N SER A 210 18.46 12.46 -18.67
CA SER A 210 18.98 12.51 -20.04
C SER A 210 19.19 11.11 -20.62
N GLU A 211 19.73 10.16 -19.86
CA GLU A 211 19.82 8.74 -20.27
C GLU A 211 18.45 8.13 -20.57
N PHE A 212 17.40 8.60 -19.89
CA PHE A 212 16.02 8.18 -20.12
C PHE A 212 15.33 8.89 -21.29
N GLY A 213 15.98 9.89 -21.90
CA GLY A 213 15.48 10.60 -23.08
C GLY A 213 14.81 11.96 -22.80
N LEU A 214 14.92 12.51 -21.59
CA LEU A 214 14.46 13.88 -21.31
C LEU A 214 15.45 14.89 -21.92
N THR A 215 14.98 15.71 -22.86
CA THR A 215 15.79 16.72 -23.56
C THR A 215 15.60 18.13 -23.02
N GLN A 216 14.56 18.36 -22.20
CA GLN A 216 14.22 19.69 -21.72
C GLN A 216 15.15 20.16 -20.60
N THR A 217 15.42 21.46 -20.60
CA THR A 217 16.22 22.12 -19.58
C THR A 217 15.36 22.39 -18.34
N PHE A 218 15.88 22.05 -17.17
CA PHE A 218 15.23 22.30 -15.89
C PHE A 218 16.27 22.65 -14.83
N GLU A 219 15.85 23.24 -13.71
CA GLU A 219 16.72 23.46 -12.55
C GLU A 219 15.96 23.16 -11.26
N PHE A 220 16.48 22.22 -10.46
CA PHE A 220 15.86 21.90 -9.19
C PHE A 220 16.22 22.95 -8.14
N ASP A 221 15.20 23.61 -7.59
CA ASP A 221 15.37 24.53 -6.46
C ASP A 221 15.53 23.74 -5.15
N GLU A 222 16.37 24.26 -4.25
CA GLU A 222 16.54 23.70 -2.91
C GLU A 222 15.27 23.87 -2.07
N ASP A 223 14.43 24.87 -2.34
CA ASP A 223 13.10 25.03 -1.78
C ASP A 223 12.03 24.47 -2.74
N PRO A 224 11.30 23.40 -2.37
CA PRO A 224 10.27 22.82 -3.23
C PRO A 224 9.06 23.74 -3.47
N THR A 225 8.89 24.79 -2.69
CA THR A 225 7.76 25.73 -2.83
C THR A 225 8.02 26.77 -3.92
N ARG A 226 9.29 27.00 -4.28
CA ARG A 226 9.71 27.91 -5.36
C ARG A 226 9.75 27.25 -6.73
N GLN A 227 9.61 25.93 -6.75
CA GLN A 227 9.74 25.11 -7.95
C GLN A 227 8.44 25.16 -8.77
N ASP A 228 8.56 25.47 -10.06
CA ASP A 228 7.41 25.53 -10.95
C ASP A 228 6.78 24.14 -11.20
N LYS A 229 5.62 24.13 -11.87
CA LYS A 229 4.85 22.92 -12.15
C LYS A 229 5.62 21.92 -13.02
N LEU A 230 6.29 22.37 -14.08
CA LEU A 230 7.06 21.55 -15.00
C LEU A 230 8.26 20.91 -14.30
N THR A 231 9.05 21.72 -13.61
CA THR A 231 10.20 21.26 -12.85
C THR A 231 9.75 20.29 -11.76
N THR A 232 8.60 20.51 -11.11
CA THR A 232 8.02 19.57 -10.14
C THR A 232 7.67 18.24 -10.79
N TRP A 233 7.09 18.25 -12.00
CA TRP A 233 6.77 17.05 -12.76
C TRP A 233 8.03 16.28 -13.21
N ILE A 234 9.05 16.97 -13.71
CA ILE A 234 10.35 16.37 -14.06
C ILE A 234 10.99 15.73 -12.82
N LYS A 235 10.85 16.36 -11.65
CA LYS A 235 11.33 15.79 -10.39
C LYS A 235 10.53 14.54 -9.98
N TYR A 236 9.24 14.48 -10.30
CA TYR A 236 8.42 13.28 -10.11
C TYR A 236 8.88 12.15 -11.04
N LEU A 237 9.16 12.44 -12.31
CA LEU A 237 9.76 11.48 -13.24
C LEU A 237 11.07 10.90 -12.68
N TYR A 238 11.96 11.75 -12.15
CA TYR A 238 13.20 11.27 -11.52
C TYR A 238 12.95 10.41 -10.29
N TYR A 239 11.98 10.77 -9.44
CA TYR A 239 11.58 9.96 -8.30
C TYR A 239 11.14 8.55 -8.73
N GLU A 240 10.36 8.46 -9.80
CA GLU A 240 9.89 7.20 -10.35
C GLU A 240 11.02 6.41 -11.06
N LEU A 241 12.00 7.08 -11.67
CA LEU A 241 13.21 6.42 -12.19
C LEU A 241 14.05 5.78 -11.09
N LEU A 242 14.14 6.41 -9.92
CA LEU A 242 14.86 5.82 -8.78
C LEU A 242 14.19 4.52 -8.30
N TRP A 243 12.85 4.44 -8.36
CA TRP A 243 12.13 3.20 -8.09
C TRP A 243 12.42 2.12 -9.12
N HIS A 244 12.50 2.49 -10.40
CA HIS A 244 12.91 1.57 -11.45
C HIS A 244 14.30 0.97 -11.15
N ASP A 245 15.29 1.82 -10.89
CA ASP A 245 16.66 1.40 -10.57
C ASP A 245 16.72 0.54 -9.31
N TYR A 246 15.86 0.82 -8.31
CA TYR A 246 15.74 0.01 -7.11
C TYR A 246 15.23 -1.41 -7.41
N HIS A 247 14.21 -1.55 -8.26
CA HIS A 247 13.66 -2.85 -8.63
C HIS A 247 14.66 -3.66 -9.48
N GLU A 248 15.32 -3.02 -10.44
CA GLU A 248 16.38 -3.63 -11.24
C GLU A 248 17.51 -4.20 -10.35
N ARG A 249 18.03 -3.40 -9.41
CA ARG A 249 19.05 -3.86 -8.45
C ARG A 249 18.56 -5.02 -7.58
N SER A 250 17.29 -4.99 -7.19
CA SER A 250 16.69 -6.03 -6.37
C SER A 250 16.62 -7.36 -7.13
N ILE A 251 16.22 -7.33 -8.41
CA ILE A 251 16.24 -8.49 -9.32
C ILE A 251 17.67 -9.03 -9.43
N ASN A 252 18.63 -8.18 -9.77
CA ASN A 252 20.04 -8.59 -9.94
C ASN A 252 20.61 -9.23 -8.68
N ARG A 253 20.29 -8.71 -7.49
CA ARG A 253 20.73 -9.30 -6.21
C ARG A 253 20.14 -10.68 -5.95
N MET A 254 18.88 -10.91 -6.34
CA MET A 254 18.15 -12.16 -6.06
C MET A 254 18.24 -13.18 -7.19
N GLN A 255 18.79 -12.80 -8.35
CA GLN A 255 18.88 -13.65 -9.55
C GLN A 255 19.49 -15.01 -9.26
N ARG A 256 20.66 -15.05 -8.60
CA ARG A 256 21.34 -16.32 -8.27
C ARG A 256 20.49 -17.24 -7.41
N GLU A 257 19.85 -16.71 -6.36
CA GLU A 257 19.01 -17.52 -5.47
C GLU A 257 17.76 -18.05 -6.16
N TYR A 258 17.23 -17.29 -7.13
CA TYR A 258 16.14 -17.71 -8.00
C TYR A 258 16.60 -18.84 -8.92
N ASP A 259 17.71 -18.68 -9.63
CA ASP A 259 18.23 -19.68 -10.57
C ASP A 259 18.50 -21.01 -9.86
N GLU A 260 19.18 -20.98 -8.70
CA GLU A 260 19.42 -22.17 -7.87
C GLU A 260 18.10 -22.84 -7.41
N ALA A 261 17.09 -22.05 -7.03
CA ALA A 261 15.80 -22.57 -6.60
C ALA A 261 15.02 -23.20 -7.77
N TRP A 262 15.10 -22.59 -8.95
CA TRP A 262 14.48 -23.11 -10.17
C TRP A 262 15.15 -24.40 -10.63
N GLU A 263 16.48 -24.44 -10.70
CA GLU A 263 17.25 -25.63 -11.03
C GLU A 263 16.94 -26.79 -10.08
N LYS A 264 16.88 -26.53 -8.76
CA LYS A 264 16.48 -27.53 -7.76
C LYS A 264 15.07 -28.08 -8.03
N LEU A 265 14.12 -27.23 -8.38
CA LEU A 265 12.75 -27.64 -8.69
C LEU A 265 12.69 -28.50 -9.97
N VAL A 266 13.37 -28.07 -11.03
CA VAL A 266 13.48 -28.82 -12.30
C VAL A 266 14.15 -30.18 -12.06
N ALA A 267 15.27 -30.22 -11.33
CA ALA A 267 16.00 -31.44 -11.00
C ALA A 267 15.17 -32.43 -10.18
N SER A 268 14.18 -31.95 -9.40
CA SER A 268 13.27 -32.80 -8.65
C SER A 268 12.26 -33.58 -9.52
N ARG A 269 12.16 -33.25 -10.81
CA ARG A 269 11.29 -33.89 -11.82
C ARG A 269 9.82 -33.95 -11.40
N VAL A 270 9.38 -32.98 -10.61
CA VAL A 270 7.96 -32.88 -10.22
C VAL A 270 7.14 -32.05 -11.19
N LEU A 271 7.76 -31.25 -12.05
CA LEU A 271 7.10 -30.37 -13.02
C LEU A 271 6.47 -31.16 -14.18
N GLN A 272 5.34 -30.67 -14.67
CA GLN A 272 4.69 -31.13 -15.90
C GLN A 272 5.34 -30.44 -17.12
N SER A 273 5.19 -31.02 -18.31
CA SER A 273 5.93 -30.60 -19.52
C SER A 273 5.67 -29.16 -20.00
N MET A 274 4.55 -28.56 -19.60
CA MET A 274 4.18 -27.17 -19.98
C MET A 274 4.35 -26.18 -18.82
N GLU A 275 4.84 -26.61 -17.66
CA GLU A 275 4.95 -25.74 -16.49
C GLU A 275 6.22 -24.88 -16.53
N THR A 276 6.01 -23.57 -16.56
CA THR A 276 7.03 -22.54 -16.35
C THR A 276 6.82 -21.82 -15.01
N ASP A 277 7.80 -21.03 -14.57
CA ASP A 277 7.67 -20.18 -13.37
C ASP A 277 6.44 -19.26 -13.44
N GLU A 278 6.17 -18.66 -14.59
CA GLU A 278 5.01 -17.80 -14.81
C GLU A 278 3.70 -18.57 -14.62
N THR A 279 3.58 -19.76 -15.23
CA THR A 279 2.37 -20.58 -15.11
C THR A 279 2.14 -21.07 -13.68
N LEU A 280 3.20 -21.42 -12.93
CA LEU A 280 3.08 -21.92 -11.55
C LEU A 280 2.53 -20.88 -10.57
N ARG A 281 2.72 -19.59 -10.88
CA ARG A 281 2.29 -18.44 -10.07
C ARG A 281 0.86 -18.01 -10.33
N THR A 282 0.21 -18.52 -11.38
CA THR A 282 -1.17 -18.12 -11.69
C THR A 282 -2.14 -18.63 -10.64
N THR A 283 -3.24 -17.90 -10.47
CA THR A 283 -4.36 -18.33 -9.61
C THR A 283 -4.90 -19.69 -10.06
N GLU A 284 -4.98 -19.93 -11.37
CA GLU A 284 -5.40 -21.20 -11.95
C GLU A 284 -4.51 -22.36 -11.49
N SER A 285 -3.18 -22.20 -11.55
CA SER A 285 -2.25 -23.24 -11.09
C SER A 285 -2.36 -23.49 -9.58
N ILE A 286 -2.60 -22.45 -8.77
CA ILE A 286 -2.86 -22.60 -7.32
C ILE A 286 -4.12 -23.43 -7.09
N LEU A 287 -5.22 -23.10 -7.78
CA LEU A 287 -6.49 -23.81 -7.66
C LEU A 287 -6.39 -25.26 -8.15
N GLN A 288 -5.72 -25.48 -9.29
CA GLN A 288 -5.49 -26.81 -9.83
C GLN A 288 -4.75 -27.70 -8.84
N ARG A 289 -3.63 -27.24 -8.27
CA ARG A 289 -2.86 -28.02 -7.28
C ARG A 289 -3.67 -28.35 -6.02
N ALA A 290 -4.53 -27.42 -5.59
CA ALA A 290 -5.43 -27.64 -4.45
C ALA A 290 -6.49 -28.71 -4.77
N SER A 291 -7.10 -28.63 -5.95
CA SER A 291 -8.08 -29.61 -6.44
C SER A 291 -7.46 -31.00 -6.62
N GLU A 292 -6.28 -31.10 -7.25
CA GLU A 292 -5.54 -32.36 -7.42
C GLU A 292 -5.28 -33.05 -6.08
N ARG A 293 -4.86 -32.29 -5.07
CA ARG A 293 -4.65 -32.80 -3.70
C ARG A 293 -5.95 -33.28 -3.09
N GLN A 294 -7.02 -32.48 -3.16
CA GLN A 294 -8.32 -32.84 -2.60
C GLN A 294 -8.86 -34.13 -3.24
N HIS A 295 -8.74 -34.27 -4.57
CA HIS A 295 -9.14 -35.50 -5.26
C HIS A 295 -8.32 -36.71 -4.84
N ALA A 296 -7.01 -36.55 -4.61
CA ALA A 296 -6.17 -37.63 -4.12
C ALA A 296 -6.50 -38.06 -2.68
N GLU A 297 -6.84 -37.10 -1.82
CA GLU A 297 -7.29 -37.36 -0.45
C GLU A 297 -8.65 -38.09 -0.45
N GLN A 298 -9.59 -37.66 -1.29
CA GLN A 298 -10.87 -38.34 -1.50
C GLN A 298 -10.70 -39.77 -2.03
N ALA A 299 -9.80 -39.98 -2.99
CA ALA A 299 -9.51 -41.29 -3.53
C ALA A 299 -8.88 -42.23 -2.47
N LEU A 300 -8.04 -41.70 -1.58
CA LEU A 300 -7.51 -42.46 -0.46
C LEU A 300 -8.62 -42.85 0.52
N ALA A 301 -9.48 -41.91 0.92
CA ALA A 301 -10.60 -42.19 1.82
C ALA A 301 -11.54 -43.26 1.24
N ALA A 302 -11.85 -43.17 -0.06
CA ALA A 302 -12.65 -44.18 -0.75
C ALA A 302 -11.98 -45.56 -0.79
N ALA A 303 -10.66 -45.60 -1.01
CA ALA A 303 -9.89 -46.85 -1.02
C ALA A 303 -9.78 -47.48 0.39
N GLU A 304 -9.63 -46.65 1.44
CA GLU A 304 -9.66 -47.10 2.84
C GLU A 304 -11.03 -47.68 3.20
N GLU A 305 -12.11 -47.04 2.79
CA GLU A 305 -13.47 -47.54 3.01
C GLU A 305 -13.74 -48.83 2.24
N ALA A 306 -13.26 -48.94 1.00
CA ALA A 306 -13.34 -50.19 0.23
C ALA A 306 -12.56 -51.33 0.91
N ALA A 307 -11.38 -51.04 1.47
CA ALA A 307 -10.60 -52.01 2.23
C ALA A 307 -11.30 -52.45 3.53
N ARG A 308 -11.89 -51.50 4.28
CA ARG A 308 -12.71 -51.81 5.47
C ARG A 308 -13.90 -52.71 5.13
N LYS A 309 -14.65 -52.39 4.07
CA LYS A 309 -15.78 -53.21 3.60
C LYS A 309 -15.35 -54.61 3.20
N ALA A 310 -14.21 -54.76 2.50
CA ALA A 310 -13.67 -56.06 2.12
C ALA A 310 -13.25 -56.90 3.34
N LEU A 311 -12.66 -56.28 4.36
CA LEU A 311 -12.33 -56.94 5.62
C LEU A 311 -13.58 -57.37 6.40
N LEU A 312 -14.56 -56.49 6.54
CA LEU A 312 -15.81 -56.77 7.24
C LEU A 312 -16.57 -57.95 6.60
N GLU A 313 -16.69 -57.94 5.27
CA GLU A 313 -17.33 -59.05 4.54
C GLU A 313 -16.56 -60.37 4.70
N THR A 314 -15.23 -60.30 4.80
CA THR A 314 -14.41 -61.49 5.08
C THR A 314 -14.63 -62.01 6.49
N ALA A 315 -14.80 -61.13 7.47
CA ALA A 315 -15.07 -61.48 8.87
C ALA A 315 -16.44 -62.13 9.05
N LYS A 316 -17.48 -61.70 8.31
CA LYS A 316 -18.82 -62.32 8.37
C LYS A 316 -18.81 -63.82 8.09
N ALA A 317 -17.89 -64.28 7.24
CA ALA A 317 -17.77 -65.69 6.90
C ALA A 317 -17.31 -66.57 8.08
N ILE A 318 -16.67 -65.98 9.11
CA ILE A 318 -16.31 -66.70 10.35
C ILE A 318 -17.58 -67.16 11.08
N HIS A 319 -18.66 -66.39 10.98
CA HIS A 319 -19.94 -66.66 11.62
C HIS A 319 -21.00 -67.23 10.65
N GLY A 320 -20.58 -67.71 9.47
CA GLY A 320 -21.50 -68.25 8.45
C GLY A 320 -22.39 -67.20 7.76
N GLY A 321 -22.17 -65.90 7.99
CA GLY A 321 -23.03 -64.81 7.51
C GLY A 321 -22.60 -64.14 6.19
N SER A 322 -21.67 -64.73 5.43
CA SER A 322 -21.24 -64.18 4.14
C SER A 322 -21.87 -64.94 2.98
N SER A 323 -22.43 -64.21 2.02
CA SER A 323 -22.96 -64.78 0.77
C SER A 323 -21.89 -65.00 -0.31
N LEU A 324 -20.62 -64.64 -0.03
CA LEU A 324 -19.53 -64.69 -0.98
C LEU A 324 -18.63 -65.91 -0.78
N SER A 325 -18.28 -66.55 -1.89
CA SER A 325 -17.30 -67.63 -1.91
C SER A 325 -15.93 -67.17 -1.40
N LEU A 326 -15.12 -68.11 -0.90
CA LEU A 326 -13.75 -67.84 -0.46
C LEU A 326 -12.92 -67.16 -1.55
N GLN A 327 -13.07 -67.57 -2.81
CA GLN A 327 -12.34 -66.99 -3.95
C GLN A 327 -12.76 -65.54 -4.20
N GLN A 328 -14.06 -65.24 -4.17
CA GLN A 328 -14.57 -63.87 -4.33
C GLN A 328 -14.07 -62.95 -3.20
N ARG A 329 -14.02 -63.44 -1.96
CA ARG A 329 -13.48 -62.67 -0.81
C ARG A 329 -11.99 -62.41 -0.94
N LYS A 330 -11.19 -63.43 -1.30
CA LYS A 330 -9.75 -63.27 -1.58
C LYS A 330 -9.50 -62.24 -2.68
N GLN A 331 -10.27 -62.30 -3.77
CA GLN A 331 -10.14 -61.36 -4.87
C GLN A 331 -10.51 -59.94 -4.45
N ARG A 332 -11.60 -59.75 -3.70
CA ARG A 332 -12.00 -58.44 -3.17
C ARG A 332 -10.93 -57.82 -2.26
N LEU A 333 -10.35 -58.61 -1.35
CA LEU A 333 -9.25 -58.15 -0.50
C LEU A 333 -8.02 -57.74 -1.33
N LYS A 334 -7.64 -58.55 -2.32
CA LYS A 334 -6.52 -58.24 -3.23
C LYS A 334 -6.77 -56.94 -3.99
N THR A 335 -7.96 -56.74 -4.55
CA THR A 335 -8.34 -55.52 -5.26
C THR A 335 -8.35 -54.30 -4.33
N ALA A 336 -8.93 -54.42 -3.13
CA ALA A 336 -8.98 -53.32 -2.18
C ALA A 336 -7.58 -52.94 -1.66
N TYR A 337 -6.73 -53.92 -1.39
CA TYR A 337 -5.35 -53.69 -0.95
C TYR A 337 -4.50 -53.01 -2.03
N THR A 338 -4.58 -53.49 -3.28
CA THR A 338 -3.87 -52.88 -4.41
C THR A 338 -4.37 -51.46 -4.69
N GLY A 339 -5.69 -51.23 -4.61
CA GLY A 339 -6.30 -49.90 -4.71
C GLY A 339 -5.81 -48.95 -3.62
N LEU A 340 -5.76 -49.42 -2.36
CA LEU A 340 -5.27 -48.64 -1.22
C LEU A 340 -3.80 -48.25 -1.37
N LEU A 341 -2.94 -49.19 -1.76
CA LEU A 341 -1.52 -48.91 -2.02
C LEU A 341 -1.34 -47.88 -3.15
N LYS A 342 -2.12 -48.01 -4.24
CA LYS A 342 -2.10 -47.06 -5.35
C LYS A 342 -2.52 -45.67 -4.89
N ALA A 343 -3.63 -45.54 -4.17
CA ALA A 343 -4.13 -44.26 -3.66
C ALA A 343 -3.12 -43.59 -2.71
N LYS A 344 -2.53 -44.36 -1.77
CA LYS A 344 -1.46 -43.86 -0.88
C LYS A 344 -0.24 -43.35 -1.66
N LYS A 345 0.19 -44.09 -2.69
CA LYS A 345 1.31 -43.69 -3.55
C LYS A 345 0.99 -42.40 -4.31
N THR A 346 -0.21 -42.29 -4.88
CA THR A 346 -0.66 -41.09 -5.61
C THR A 346 -0.69 -39.86 -4.70
N LEU A 347 -1.30 -39.96 -3.51
CA LEU A 347 -1.34 -38.85 -2.55
C LEU A 347 0.07 -38.41 -2.13
N LYS A 348 0.98 -39.35 -1.90
CA LYS A 348 2.38 -39.05 -1.56
C LYS A 348 3.09 -38.29 -2.68
N ILE A 349 2.87 -38.66 -3.94
CA ILE A 349 3.46 -37.98 -5.11
C ILE A 349 2.92 -36.54 -5.22
N ILE A 350 1.60 -36.37 -5.16
CA ILE A 350 0.96 -35.04 -5.27
C ILE A 350 1.37 -34.13 -4.11
N THR A 351 1.41 -34.66 -2.89
CA THR A 351 1.85 -33.91 -1.70
C THR A 351 3.29 -33.46 -1.85
N ARG A 352 4.19 -34.35 -2.30
CA ARG A 352 5.60 -34.01 -2.55
C ARG A 352 5.73 -32.90 -3.60
N ARG A 353 5.03 -33.03 -4.73
CA ARG A 353 5.01 -32.03 -5.80
C ARG A 353 4.55 -30.67 -5.28
N ASN A 354 3.40 -30.62 -4.61
CA ASN A 354 2.84 -29.36 -4.10
C ASN A 354 3.76 -28.69 -3.07
N ASN A 355 4.40 -29.46 -2.20
CA ASN A 355 5.33 -28.92 -1.20
C ASN A 355 6.59 -28.31 -1.85
N LEU A 356 7.17 -28.98 -2.85
CA LEU A 356 8.36 -28.48 -3.56
C LEU A 356 8.05 -27.20 -4.36
N ILE A 357 6.88 -27.17 -5.02
CA ILE A 357 6.42 -25.96 -5.72
C ILE A 357 6.18 -24.83 -4.71
N ALA A 358 5.52 -25.10 -3.57
CA ALA A 358 5.29 -24.09 -2.54
C ALA A 358 6.59 -23.55 -1.94
N GLU A 359 7.58 -24.40 -1.68
CA GLU A 359 8.93 -24.00 -1.23
C GLU A 359 9.60 -23.07 -2.24
N PHE A 360 9.57 -23.44 -3.53
CA PHE A 360 10.11 -22.61 -4.61
C PHE A 360 9.41 -21.24 -4.65
N LEU A 361 8.08 -21.21 -4.69
CA LEU A 361 7.30 -19.98 -4.76
C LEU A 361 7.54 -19.05 -3.57
N GLN A 362 7.66 -19.62 -2.36
CA GLN A 362 7.94 -18.87 -1.15
C GLN A 362 9.36 -18.28 -1.17
N LYS A 363 10.37 -19.08 -1.52
CA LYS A 363 11.77 -18.65 -1.57
C LYS A 363 12.00 -17.56 -2.61
N THR A 364 11.30 -17.63 -3.73
CA THR A 364 11.47 -16.71 -4.87
C THR A 364 10.45 -15.57 -4.92
N ARG A 365 9.62 -15.42 -3.87
CA ARG A 365 8.57 -14.40 -3.80
C ARG A 365 9.11 -12.98 -4.02
N GLY A 366 10.20 -12.61 -3.34
CA GLY A 366 10.78 -11.27 -3.46
C GLY A 366 11.32 -10.96 -4.86
N TYR A 367 11.91 -11.95 -5.54
CA TYR A 367 12.38 -11.81 -6.92
C TYR A 367 11.22 -11.57 -7.89
N SER A 368 10.16 -12.37 -7.78
CA SER A 368 8.96 -12.23 -8.60
C SER A 368 8.27 -10.88 -8.37
N GLU A 369 8.10 -10.47 -7.11
CA GLU A 369 7.57 -9.14 -6.76
C GLU A 369 8.42 -8.02 -7.38
N ALA A 370 9.75 -8.13 -7.35
CA ALA A 370 10.64 -7.14 -7.96
C ALA A 370 10.47 -7.07 -9.49
N LYS A 371 10.34 -8.21 -10.19
CA LYS A 371 10.05 -8.26 -11.63
C LYS A 371 8.73 -7.58 -11.98
N TYR A 372 7.65 -7.89 -11.24
CA TYR A 372 6.36 -7.24 -11.46
C TYR A 372 6.41 -5.74 -11.22
N ASN A 373 7.08 -5.33 -10.14
CA ASN A 373 7.25 -3.92 -9.83
C ASN A 373 8.06 -3.20 -10.93
N LEU A 374 9.10 -3.83 -11.50
CA LEU A 374 9.88 -3.26 -12.60
C LEU A 374 9.03 -3.05 -13.85
N GLN A 375 8.25 -4.06 -14.27
CA GLN A 375 7.35 -3.96 -15.43
C GLN A 375 6.31 -2.86 -15.24
N ARG A 376 5.67 -2.81 -14.08
CA ARG A 376 4.72 -1.73 -13.74
C ARG A 376 5.40 -0.36 -13.81
N GLN A 377 6.62 -0.27 -13.30
CA GLN A 377 7.38 0.97 -13.30
C GLN A 377 7.71 1.44 -14.72
N GLN A 378 8.01 0.53 -15.65
CA GLN A 378 8.23 0.86 -17.06
C GLN A 378 6.99 1.50 -17.70
N LEU A 379 5.80 0.94 -17.47
CA LEU A 379 4.53 1.50 -17.95
C LEU A 379 4.26 2.88 -17.34
N LEU A 380 4.49 3.01 -16.02
CA LEU A 380 4.32 4.28 -15.32
C LEU A 380 5.26 5.36 -15.86
N LEU A 381 6.53 5.03 -16.10
CA LEU A 381 7.52 5.97 -16.63
C LEU A 381 7.17 6.44 -18.04
N GLN A 382 6.70 5.53 -18.91
CA GLN A 382 6.21 5.90 -20.25
C GLN A 382 5.06 6.89 -20.17
N TRP A 383 4.08 6.64 -19.29
CA TRP A 383 2.96 7.55 -19.07
C TRP A 383 3.45 8.92 -18.55
N ILE A 384 4.29 8.97 -17.51
CA ILE A 384 4.79 10.23 -16.95
C ILE A 384 5.55 11.05 -18.01
N LEU A 385 6.38 10.38 -18.81
CA LEU A 385 7.15 11.03 -19.87
C LEU A 385 6.22 11.63 -20.93
N ALA A 386 5.17 10.91 -21.33
CA ALA A 386 4.16 11.42 -22.27
C ALA A 386 3.39 12.65 -21.75
N GLN A 387 3.34 12.86 -20.42
CA GLN A 387 2.70 14.05 -19.84
C GLN A 387 3.59 15.31 -19.88
N VAL A 388 4.90 15.19 -20.11
CA VAL A 388 5.83 16.33 -20.05
C VAL A 388 5.41 17.46 -21.02
N PRO A 389 5.16 17.21 -22.32
CA PRO A 389 4.76 18.27 -23.26
C PRO A 389 3.46 18.98 -22.85
N HIS A 390 2.48 18.25 -22.31
CA HIS A 390 1.23 18.84 -21.84
C HIS A 390 1.43 19.73 -20.60
N VAL A 391 2.40 19.43 -19.75
CA VAL A 391 2.76 20.32 -18.64
C VAL A 391 3.45 21.58 -19.15
N GLU A 392 4.32 21.44 -20.15
CA GLU A 392 5.01 22.57 -20.80
C GLU A 392 4.01 23.54 -21.43
N GLU A 393 3.06 23.01 -22.20
CA GLU A 393 1.99 23.80 -22.84
C GLU A 393 1.15 24.58 -21.81
N GLU A 394 0.74 23.93 -20.72
CA GLU A 394 -0.05 24.59 -19.66
C GLU A 394 0.72 25.71 -18.96
N VAL A 395 2.02 25.50 -18.68
CA VAL A 395 2.87 26.53 -18.08
C VAL A 395 3.05 27.70 -19.05
N ASN A 396 3.28 27.41 -20.34
CA ASN A 396 3.43 28.43 -21.37
C ASN A 396 2.14 29.23 -21.59
N ALA A 397 0.97 28.58 -21.62
CA ALA A 397 -0.33 29.23 -21.76
C ALA A 397 -0.64 30.16 -20.57
N PHE A 398 -0.32 29.74 -19.35
CA PHE A 398 -0.49 30.58 -18.16
C PHE A 398 0.40 31.84 -18.22
N ASN A 399 1.65 31.69 -18.66
CA ASN A 399 2.58 32.81 -18.80
C ASN A 399 2.18 33.77 -19.94
N GLY A 400 1.69 33.22 -21.07
CA GLY A 400 1.20 34.01 -22.21
C GLY A 400 -0.02 34.86 -21.86
N ASN A 401 -0.98 34.33 -21.10
CA ASN A 401 -2.20 35.05 -20.71
C ASN A 401 -1.93 36.19 -19.71
N ASN A 402 -0.92 36.08 -18.84
CA ASN A 402 -0.51 37.16 -17.94
C ASN A 402 0.21 38.32 -18.66
N THR A 403 0.68 38.09 -19.89
CA THR A 403 1.38 39.12 -20.68
C THR A 403 0.38 40.00 -21.45
N ILE A 404 -0.81 39.48 -21.78
CA ILE A 404 -1.84 40.23 -22.53
C ILE A 404 -2.62 41.21 -21.63
N THR A 405 -2.69 40.97 -20.31
CA THR A 405 -3.42 41.85 -19.36
C THR A 405 -2.61 43.01 -18.79
N SER A 406 -1.29 43.08 -19.03
CA SER A 406 -0.43 44.16 -18.53
C SER A 406 -0.12 45.26 -19.57
N GLY A 407 -0.69 45.17 -20.77
CA GLY A 407 -0.45 46.13 -21.84
C GLY A 407 -1.72 46.56 -22.54
N LEU A 408 -2.58 47.33 -21.89
CA LEU A 408 -3.55 48.20 -22.54
C LEU A 408 -4.01 49.27 -21.55
N ASP A 409 -3.25 50.37 -21.51
CA ASP A 409 -3.80 51.66 -21.11
C ASP A 409 -3.73 52.62 -22.31
N HIS A 410 -4.82 53.38 -22.45
CA HIS A 410 -5.04 54.59 -23.26
C HIS A 410 -5.70 54.51 -24.66
N THR A 411 -6.85 55.19 -24.69
CA THR A 411 -7.54 55.86 -25.81
C THR A 411 -8.45 55.03 -26.74
N HIS A 412 -9.77 55.12 -26.55
CA HIS A 412 -10.62 56.00 -27.37
C HIS A 412 -12.13 55.87 -27.07
N ARG A 413 -12.70 57.06 -26.85
CA ARG A 413 -14.11 57.44 -26.86
C ARG A 413 -14.79 57.13 -28.21
N LYS A 414 -15.93 56.42 -28.22
CA LYS A 414 -17.10 56.77 -29.06
C LYS A 414 -18.40 56.02 -28.69
N LYS A 415 -19.46 56.82 -28.71
CA LYS A 415 -20.88 56.55 -28.44
C LYS A 415 -21.50 55.59 -29.47
N ARG A 416 -22.46 54.74 -29.03
CA ARG A 416 -23.86 54.66 -29.52
C ARG A 416 -24.61 53.48 -28.86
N HIS A 417 -25.74 53.79 -28.21
CA HIS A 417 -26.90 52.91 -27.95
C HIS A 417 -27.96 53.16 -29.07
N PRO A 418 -29.16 52.49 -29.16
CA PRO A 418 -29.81 51.55 -28.22
C PRO A 418 -30.58 50.32 -28.83
N SER A 419 -31.08 49.48 -27.90
CA SER A 419 -32.31 48.64 -27.88
C SER A 419 -32.47 47.47 -28.85
N THR A 420 -32.70 46.25 -28.37
CA THR A 420 -34.00 45.73 -27.84
C THR A 420 -33.70 44.54 -26.90
N SER A 421 -33.89 44.62 -25.57
CA SER A 421 -35.09 44.39 -24.75
C SER A 421 -35.88 43.11 -25.06
N ILE A 422 -35.91 42.19 -24.08
CA ILE A 422 -37.09 41.57 -23.43
C ILE A 422 -36.55 40.34 -22.66
N GLU A 423 -36.29 40.47 -21.36
CA GLU A 423 -37.14 40.07 -20.20
C GLU A 423 -36.55 38.76 -19.62
N ASP A 424 -36.47 38.49 -18.32
CA ASP A 424 -36.83 39.24 -17.12
C ASP A 424 -36.31 38.50 -15.86
N ILE A 425 -36.04 39.29 -14.80
CA ILE A 425 -36.30 39.04 -13.36
C ILE A 425 -35.50 37.92 -12.64
N GLY A 426 -34.86 38.13 -11.47
CA GLY A 426 -34.66 39.28 -10.57
C GLY A 426 -33.81 38.79 -9.37
N ILE A 427 -32.64 39.37 -9.09
CA ILE A 427 -32.33 40.42 -8.09
C ILE A 427 -33.00 40.23 -6.72
N PHE A 428 -32.20 39.98 -5.67
CA PHE A 428 -32.06 40.92 -4.55
C PHE A 428 -30.69 40.79 -3.86
N ALA A 429 -30.06 41.95 -3.69
CA ALA A 429 -28.78 42.18 -3.03
C ALA A 429 -29.01 42.76 -1.61
N HIS A 430 -27.99 42.72 -0.75
CA HIS A 430 -27.47 43.83 0.07
C HIS A 430 -26.34 43.28 0.97
N ARG A 431 -25.07 43.74 0.85
CA ARG A 431 -24.45 45.00 1.32
C ARG A 431 -24.21 44.97 2.84
N SER A 432 -22.96 44.90 3.30
CA SER A 432 -22.14 46.01 3.87
C SER A 432 -20.84 45.36 4.44
N ASN A 433 -19.68 45.97 4.72
CA ASN A 433 -19.07 47.30 4.62
C ASN A 433 -17.53 47.08 4.75
N GLU A 434 -16.74 47.94 4.10
CA GLU A 434 -15.29 48.19 4.29
C GLU A 434 -14.95 48.72 5.72
N PRO A 435 -13.68 48.95 6.18
CA PRO A 435 -12.48 49.35 5.41
C PRO A 435 -11.08 48.86 5.88
N TRP A 436 -10.06 49.26 5.10
CA TRP A 436 -8.61 49.06 5.24
C TRP A 436 -7.91 50.06 6.19
N ASP A 437 -6.61 49.78 6.43
CA ASP A 437 -5.50 50.53 7.06
C ASP A 437 -5.31 50.26 8.58
N GLU A 438 -4.12 49.97 9.12
CA GLU A 438 -2.79 50.54 8.89
C GLU A 438 -1.63 49.55 9.10
N ARG A 439 -0.52 49.76 8.38
CA ARG A 439 0.82 49.24 8.73
C ARG A 439 1.44 50.08 9.86
N PRO A 440 2.50 49.58 10.51
CA PRO A 440 3.78 50.23 10.21
C PRO A 440 4.96 49.26 10.02
N ALA A 441 5.84 49.69 9.11
CA ALA A 441 7.13 49.09 8.83
C ALA A 441 8.15 49.38 9.96
N LYS A 442 8.96 48.37 10.31
CA LYS A 442 10.26 48.59 10.97
C LYS A 442 11.38 48.00 10.10
N ARG A 443 12.12 48.90 9.46
CA ARG A 443 13.47 48.69 8.96
C ARG A 443 14.35 48.26 10.13
N ILE A 444 14.97 47.08 10.04
CA ILE A 444 16.19 46.77 10.77
C ILE A 444 17.31 46.62 9.75
N ARG A 445 18.25 47.54 9.86
CA ARG A 445 19.51 47.63 9.13
C ARG A 445 20.52 46.81 9.94
N ILE A 446 21.11 45.75 9.38
CA ILE A 446 22.29 45.10 9.98
C ILE A 446 23.40 45.10 8.94
N ASN A 447 24.50 45.73 9.35
CA ASN A 447 25.75 45.87 8.62
C ASN A 447 26.46 44.51 8.47
N ASN A 448 26.99 44.26 7.28
CA ASN A 448 28.01 43.27 7.01
C ASN A 448 29.38 43.81 7.43
N GLN A 449 29.97 43.31 8.53
CA GLN A 449 31.43 43.26 8.72
C GLN A 449 31.83 42.10 9.67
N GLY A 450 32.67 41.19 9.18
CA GLY A 450 33.70 40.48 9.98
C GLY A 450 33.40 39.07 10.51
N GLY A 451 34.27 38.11 10.19
CA GLY A 451 34.61 37.01 11.11
C GLY A 451 34.53 35.58 10.58
N ALA A 452 35.51 35.17 9.77
CA ALA A 452 35.71 33.78 9.34
C ALA A 452 36.29 32.90 10.48
N LEU A 453 35.47 32.52 11.46
CA LEU A 453 35.75 31.43 12.42
C LEU A 453 34.41 30.88 12.93
N GLY A 454 33.83 29.90 12.25
CA GLY A 454 32.54 29.32 12.67
C GLY A 454 32.05 28.05 11.94
N ASN A 455 32.75 27.58 10.91
CA ASN A 455 32.28 26.43 10.13
C ASN A 455 32.53 25.07 10.80
N GLU A 456 33.53 24.95 11.68
CA GLU A 456 33.82 23.68 12.38
C GLU A 456 32.81 23.40 13.50
N ASP A 457 32.39 24.41 14.27
CA ASP A 457 31.41 24.24 15.36
C ASP A 457 30.01 23.87 14.81
N VAL A 458 29.63 24.38 13.62
CA VAL A 458 28.39 23.99 12.95
C VAL A 458 28.45 22.55 12.42
N GLN A 459 29.60 22.10 11.91
CA GLN A 459 29.78 20.70 11.48
C GLN A 459 29.85 19.72 12.66
N LEU A 460 30.47 20.09 13.78
CA LEU A 460 30.49 19.31 15.02
C LEU A 460 29.07 19.17 15.62
N ARG A 461 28.30 20.27 15.67
CA ARG A 461 26.90 20.23 16.13
C ARG A 461 25.99 19.41 15.20
N ARG A 462 26.23 19.44 13.89
CA ARG A 462 25.50 18.59 12.92
C ARG A 462 25.88 17.11 13.06
N SER A 463 27.16 16.81 13.27
CA SER A 463 27.65 15.43 13.48
C SER A 463 27.14 14.84 14.80
N ALA A 464 27.11 15.64 15.88
CA ALA A 464 26.52 15.26 17.17
C ALA A 464 25.01 14.98 17.06
N ARG A 465 24.25 15.77 16.30
CA ARG A 465 22.82 15.50 16.03
C ARG A 465 22.61 14.22 15.22
N ILE A 466 23.48 13.92 14.26
CA ILE A 466 23.42 12.67 13.48
C ILE A 466 23.75 11.45 14.36
N ALA A 467 24.75 11.56 15.24
CA ALA A 467 25.10 10.52 16.21
C ALA A 467 23.97 10.27 17.23
N ALA A 468 23.35 11.33 17.76
CA ALA A 468 22.20 11.23 18.65
C ALA A 468 20.99 10.58 17.96
N ARG A 469 20.71 10.92 16.70
CA ARG A 469 19.65 10.28 15.89
C ARG A 469 19.92 8.81 15.60
N ARG A 470 21.19 8.41 15.39
CA ARG A 470 21.59 7.01 15.22
C ARG A 470 21.42 6.21 16.52
N SER A 471 21.77 6.80 17.66
CA SER A 471 21.60 6.17 18.98
C SER A 471 20.13 5.95 19.33
N HIS A 472 19.28 6.96 19.13
CA HIS A 472 17.84 6.85 19.37
C HIS A 472 17.19 5.78 18.47
N CYS A 473 17.61 5.71 17.19
CA CYS A 473 17.14 4.69 16.24
C CYS A 473 17.58 3.27 16.60
N LEU A 474 18.75 3.10 17.24
CA LEU A 474 19.20 1.79 17.74
C LEU A 474 18.36 1.34 18.95
N GLU A 475 17.97 2.27 19.80
CA GLU A 475 17.10 1.98 20.95
C GLU A 475 15.67 1.63 20.50
N ASP A 476 15.13 2.32 19.50
CA ASP A 476 13.83 2.00 18.89
C ASP A 476 13.83 0.61 18.22
N LYS A 477 14.95 0.23 17.57
CA LYS A 477 15.13 -1.10 16.98
C LYS A 477 15.18 -2.20 18.05
N LYS A 478 15.85 -1.95 19.19
CA LYS A 478 15.86 -2.89 20.32
C LYS A 478 14.45 -3.06 20.88
N GLN A 479 13.72 -1.97 21.07
CA GLN A 479 12.37 -1.98 21.62
C GLN A 479 11.38 -2.72 20.70
N ALA A 480 11.44 -2.48 19.39
CA ALA A 480 10.63 -3.21 18.40
C ALA A 480 10.96 -4.71 18.35
N SER A 481 12.25 -5.08 18.43
CA SER A 481 12.68 -6.49 18.52
C SER A 481 12.17 -7.17 19.80
N ILE A 482 12.18 -6.46 20.94
CA ILE A 482 11.62 -6.95 22.21
C ILE A 482 10.12 -7.19 22.09
N CYS A 483 9.37 -6.25 21.49
CA CYS A 483 7.93 -6.40 21.25
C CYS A 483 7.61 -7.60 20.34
N LEU A 484 8.33 -7.78 19.22
CA LEU A 484 8.15 -8.91 18.32
C LEU A 484 8.43 -10.27 19.00
N ARG A 485 9.51 -10.37 19.79
CA ARG A 485 9.83 -11.59 20.56
C ARG A 485 8.78 -11.89 21.63
N ARG A 486 8.23 -10.86 22.28
CA ARG A 486 7.16 -11.01 23.28
C ARG A 486 5.87 -11.49 22.63
N SER A 487 5.49 -10.93 21.48
CA SER A 487 4.34 -11.37 20.69
C SER A 487 4.49 -12.81 20.19
N ALA A 488 5.67 -13.19 19.69
CA ALA A 488 5.96 -14.56 19.26
C ALA A 488 5.89 -15.57 20.41
N ARG A 489 6.42 -15.23 21.60
CA ARG A 489 6.31 -16.08 22.81
C ARG A 489 4.87 -16.23 23.28
N LEU A 490 4.06 -15.18 23.22
CA LEU A 490 2.64 -15.23 23.57
C LEU A 490 1.84 -16.08 22.56
N ALA A 491 2.16 -15.98 21.26
CA ALA A 491 1.57 -16.83 20.24
C ALA A 491 1.93 -18.31 20.45
N ALA A 492 3.19 -18.62 20.75
CA ALA A 492 3.66 -19.98 21.03
C ALA A 492 3.04 -20.59 22.32
N LYS A 493 2.85 -19.79 23.37
CA LYS A 493 2.13 -20.22 24.58
C LYS A 493 0.65 -20.53 24.28
N ARG A 494 0.01 -19.74 23.42
CA ARG A 494 -1.39 -19.97 23.01
C ARG A 494 -1.56 -21.21 22.14
N SER A 495 -0.57 -21.57 21.33
CA SER A 495 -0.61 -22.82 20.55
C SER A 495 -0.43 -24.06 21.42
N LEU A 496 0.42 -23.99 22.46
CA LEU A 496 0.65 -25.10 23.40
C LEU A 496 -0.52 -25.34 24.36
N GLN A 497 -1.37 -24.34 24.60
CA GLN A 497 -2.59 -24.49 25.42
C GLN A 497 -3.80 -25.00 24.61
N ARG A 498 -3.68 -25.14 23.29
CA ARG A 498 -4.75 -25.60 22.38
C ARG A 498 -4.54 -27.02 21.85
N THR A 499 -3.41 -27.63 22.22
CA THR A 499 -3.08 -29.05 22.03
C THR A 499 -3.14 -29.74 23.38
#